data_AF-A0A2E8KV79-F1
#
_entry.id   AF-A0A2E8KV79-F1
#
_cell.length_a   1.000
_cell.length_b   1.000
_cell.length_c   1.000
_cell.angle_alpha   90.00
_cell.angle_beta   90.00
_cell.angle_gamma   90.00
#
_symmetry.space_group_name_H-M   'P 1'
#
loop_
_entity.id
_entity.type
_entity.pdbx_description
1 polymer ?
#
loop_
_entity_poly.entity_id
_entity_poly.type
_entity_poly.pdbx_seq_one_letter_code
_entity_poly.pdbx_strand_id
1 'polypeptide(L)'
;MDYIRNLFDLKPLLLVLALLTASCAEAETFVEGRHYQLLDSPTTTSNPSKIEVVEVFWIGCNHCYALESYIEGWERNLPSDVNFWKSHATWNEMLKTHARLFYTAKSLGVEDSAIPAAFNAFHRERRMLTGNTELEYFFKGLGVDRDRYRGVSKSFGVENSIRQADRRMKDWKITGVPTLIVNGKYKVSATREVGTNRILEVVDFLIEKERNSL
;
A
#
# COMPACT_ATOMS: atom_id res chain seq x y z
N MET A 1 -52.76 -54.35 -8.39
CA MET A 1 -52.70 -52.87 -8.21
C MET A 1 -52.64 -52.65 -6.72
N ASP A 2 -51.49 -52.28 -6.13
CA ASP A 2 -51.37 -51.61 -4.82
C ASP A 2 -49.88 -51.49 -4.38
N TYR A 3 -49.00 -51.04 -5.29
CA TYR A 3 -47.58 -50.81 -4.97
C TYR A 3 -47.18 -49.32 -5.04
N ILE A 4 -48.16 -48.40 -5.01
CA ILE A 4 -47.93 -46.95 -5.14
C ILE A 4 -48.64 -46.18 -4.02
N ARG A 5 -48.31 -46.51 -2.78
CA ARG A 5 -48.69 -45.70 -1.60
C ARG A 5 -47.57 -45.77 -0.59
N ASN A 6 -46.47 -45.07 -0.83
CA ASN A 6 -45.46 -44.67 0.17
C ASN A 6 -44.40 -43.73 -0.44
N LEU A 7 -44.79 -42.89 -1.40
CA LEU A 7 -44.03 -41.68 -1.73
C LEU A 7 -44.84 -40.51 -1.17
N PHE A 8 -44.16 -39.46 -0.72
CA PHE A 8 -44.71 -38.23 -0.14
C PHE A 8 -44.86 -38.20 1.38
N ASP A 9 -43.80 -38.60 2.08
CA ASP A 9 -43.40 -37.87 3.30
C ASP A 9 -41.91 -37.45 3.18
N LEU A 10 -41.59 -36.79 2.06
CA LEU A 10 -40.26 -36.22 1.77
C LEU A 10 -40.06 -34.81 2.36
N LYS A 11 -41.07 -34.25 3.03
CA LYS A 11 -41.02 -32.91 3.62
C LYS A 11 -40.05 -32.74 4.80
N PRO A 12 -39.83 -33.72 5.71
CA PRO A 12 -38.87 -33.51 6.81
C PRO A 12 -37.42 -33.67 6.33
N LEU A 13 -37.17 -34.38 5.22
CA LEU A 13 -35.82 -34.59 4.67
C LEU A 13 -35.26 -33.33 4.01
N LEU A 14 -36.13 -32.50 3.41
CA LEU A 14 -35.76 -31.22 2.82
C LEU A 14 -35.37 -30.16 3.86
N LEU A 15 -35.88 -30.24 5.09
CA LEU A 15 -35.54 -29.29 6.14
C LEU A 15 -34.15 -29.55 6.76
N VAL A 16 -33.72 -30.82 6.82
CA VAL A 16 -32.42 -31.21 7.39
C VAL A 16 -31.26 -30.90 6.44
N LEU A 17 -31.49 -30.92 5.12
CA LEU A 17 -30.47 -30.60 4.12
C LEU A 17 -30.15 -29.10 4.02
N ALA A 18 -31.07 -28.22 4.45
CA ALA A 18 -30.88 -26.76 4.45
C ALA A 18 -29.98 -26.25 5.60
N LEU A 19 -29.73 -27.07 6.63
CA LEU A 19 -28.88 -26.69 7.78
C LEU A 19 -27.39 -27.03 7.60
N LEU A 20 -27.01 -27.72 6.52
CA LEU A 20 -25.63 -28.17 6.28
C LEU A 20 -24.80 -27.22 5.40
N THR A 21 -25.36 -26.11 4.91
CA THR A 21 -24.61 -25.13 4.09
C THR A 21 -24.18 -23.88 4.86
N ALA A 22 -24.28 -23.87 6.20
CA ALA A 22 -23.61 -22.89 7.02
C ALA A 22 -22.11 -23.22 7.12
N SER A 23 -21.41 -23.22 5.98
CA SER A 23 -19.97 -22.99 5.98
C SER A 23 -19.78 -21.56 6.47
N CYS A 24 -19.57 -21.39 7.79
CA CYS A 24 -18.73 -20.30 8.25
C CYS A 24 -17.43 -20.45 7.48
N ALA A 25 -17.25 -19.64 6.44
CA ALA A 25 -15.91 -19.28 6.03
C ALA A 25 -15.27 -18.69 7.29
N GLU A 26 -14.45 -19.48 7.99
CA GLU A 26 -13.55 -18.94 8.99
C GLU A 26 -12.76 -17.85 8.26
N ALA A 27 -13.07 -16.59 8.58
CA ALA A 27 -12.24 -15.49 8.17
C ALA A 27 -10.83 -15.86 8.60
N GLU A 28 -9.91 -16.00 7.63
CA GLU A 28 -8.53 -16.32 7.94
C GLU A 28 -8.03 -15.22 8.88
N THR A 29 -7.88 -15.56 10.17
CA THR A 29 -7.49 -14.56 11.16
C THR A 29 -6.03 -14.25 10.95
N PHE A 30 -5.72 -13.06 10.45
CA PHE A 30 -4.35 -12.59 10.40
C PHE A 30 -3.79 -12.46 11.82
N VAL A 31 -2.72 -13.21 12.05
CA VAL A 31 -2.02 -13.32 13.35
C VAL A 31 -0.84 -12.35 13.43
N GLU A 32 -0.73 -11.64 14.56
CA GLU A 32 0.43 -10.82 14.93
C GLU A 32 1.72 -11.67 15.00
N GLY A 33 2.85 -11.11 14.60
CA GLY A 33 4.14 -11.78 14.54
C GLY A 33 4.32 -12.66 13.30
N ARG A 34 3.23 -12.99 12.59
CA ARG A 34 3.25 -13.78 11.35
C ARG A 34 2.89 -12.94 10.11
N HIS A 35 1.75 -12.27 10.15
CA HIS A 35 1.22 -11.52 9.00
C HIS A 35 1.46 -10.01 9.14
N TYR A 36 1.46 -9.51 10.37
CA TYR A 36 1.78 -8.13 10.72
C TYR A 36 2.53 -8.08 12.05
N GLN A 37 3.11 -6.92 12.36
CA GLN A 37 3.78 -6.65 13.63
C GLN A 37 3.20 -5.39 14.27
N LEU A 38 3.16 -5.33 15.59
CA LEU A 38 2.99 -4.05 16.29
C LEU A 38 4.28 -3.24 16.21
N LEU A 39 4.13 -1.92 16.10
CA LEU A 39 5.24 -1.00 16.30
C LEU A 39 5.50 -0.86 17.81
N ASP A 40 6.77 -0.98 18.20
CA ASP A 40 7.19 -0.82 19.60
C ASP A 40 6.82 0.56 20.17
N SER A 41 6.70 1.56 19.30
CA SER A 41 6.28 2.91 19.66
C SER A 41 5.31 3.42 18.59
N PRO A 42 3.99 3.37 18.85
CA PRO A 42 3.00 3.89 17.93
C PRO A 42 3.25 5.36 17.60
N THR A 43 3.06 5.73 16.33
CA THR A 43 3.22 7.11 15.86
C THR A 43 1.87 7.77 15.70
N THR A 44 1.81 9.08 15.93
CA THR A 44 0.60 9.87 15.65
C THR A 44 0.33 9.93 14.15
N THR A 45 -0.95 9.77 13.77
CA THR A 45 -1.39 9.93 12.38
C THR A 45 -1.53 11.39 11.99
N SER A 46 -1.53 11.66 10.68
CA SER A 46 -1.71 13.03 10.17
C SER A 46 -3.11 13.60 10.44
N ASN A 47 -4.12 12.73 10.48
CA ASN A 47 -5.48 13.08 10.84
C ASN A 47 -6.05 12.04 11.82
N PRO A 48 -6.30 12.38 13.09
CA PRO A 48 -6.82 11.43 14.08
C PRO A 48 -8.26 10.99 13.82
N SER A 49 -9.00 11.67 12.94
CA SER A 49 -10.38 11.29 12.56
C SER A 49 -10.44 10.23 11.45
N LYS A 50 -9.29 9.77 10.95
CA LYS A 50 -9.20 8.79 9.87
C LYS A 50 -8.22 7.68 10.22
N ILE A 51 -8.50 6.48 9.72
CA ILE A 51 -7.58 5.36 9.77
C ILE A 51 -6.52 5.60 8.68
N GLU A 52 -5.29 5.89 9.10
CA GLU A 52 -4.21 6.18 8.17
C GLU A 52 -3.55 4.89 7.66
N VAL A 53 -3.33 4.80 6.35
CA VAL A 53 -2.51 3.75 5.75
C VAL A 53 -1.37 4.39 4.97
N VAL A 54 -0.14 4.02 5.31
CA VAL A 54 1.05 4.56 4.64
C VAL A 54 1.84 3.44 4.00
N GLU A 55 2.00 3.49 2.68
CA GLU A 55 2.98 2.63 2.01
C GLU A 55 4.37 3.28 2.03
N VAL A 56 5.36 2.56 2.54
CA VAL A 56 6.76 2.85 2.31
C VAL A 56 7.24 2.03 1.12
N PHE A 57 7.63 2.71 0.05
CA PHE A 57 8.00 2.08 -1.23
C PHE A 57 9.34 2.59 -1.77
N TRP A 58 9.80 1.93 -2.83
CA TRP A 58 10.93 2.39 -3.66
C TRP A 58 10.67 2.07 -5.13
N ILE A 59 10.89 3.06 -5.99
CA ILE A 59 10.74 2.97 -7.46
C ILE A 59 11.52 1.79 -8.08
N GLY A 60 12.65 1.39 -7.47
CA GLY A 60 13.47 0.29 -7.97
C GLY A 60 13.10 -1.11 -7.45
N CYS A 61 12.07 -1.23 -6.61
CA CYS A 61 11.69 -2.51 -6.00
C CYS A 61 10.64 -3.24 -6.85
N ASN A 62 10.98 -4.46 -7.30
CA ASN A 62 10.09 -5.31 -8.10
C ASN A 62 8.76 -5.60 -7.38
N HIS A 63 8.79 -5.81 -6.06
CA HIS A 63 7.57 -6.06 -5.28
C HIS A 63 6.72 -4.80 -5.13
N CYS A 64 7.32 -3.60 -5.05
CA CYS A 64 6.56 -2.35 -5.07
C CYS A 64 5.90 -2.16 -6.44
N TYR A 65 6.64 -2.38 -7.53
CA TYR A 65 6.10 -2.26 -8.89
C TYR A 65 4.95 -3.23 -9.15
N ALA A 66 5.05 -4.48 -8.68
CA ALA A 66 3.94 -5.43 -8.75
C ALA A 66 2.73 -4.97 -7.92
N LEU A 67 2.98 -4.38 -6.74
CA LEU A 67 1.94 -3.93 -5.83
C LEU A 67 1.10 -2.77 -6.38
N GLU A 68 1.69 -1.87 -7.18
CA GLU A 68 0.98 -0.72 -7.76
C GLU A 68 -0.34 -1.09 -8.44
N SER A 69 -0.35 -2.19 -9.19
CA SER A 69 -1.56 -2.66 -9.90
C SER A 69 -2.71 -3.05 -8.96
N TYR A 70 -2.38 -3.51 -7.75
CA TYR A 70 -3.37 -3.84 -6.73
C TYR A 70 -3.79 -2.58 -5.95
N ILE A 71 -2.85 -1.69 -5.65
CA ILE A 71 -3.12 -0.42 -4.95
C ILE A 71 -4.09 0.45 -5.75
N GLU A 72 -3.92 0.55 -7.07
CA GLU A 72 -4.75 1.42 -7.91
C GLU A 72 -6.25 1.07 -7.80
N GLY A 73 -6.57 -0.23 -7.80
CA GLY A 73 -7.94 -0.72 -7.62
C GLY A 73 -8.42 -0.61 -6.17
N TRP A 74 -7.55 -0.92 -5.22
CA TRP A 74 -7.87 -0.88 -3.79
C TRP A 74 -8.13 0.55 -3.29
N GLU A 75 -7.27 1.51 -3.65
CA GLU A 75 -7.37 2.91 -3.25
C GLU A 75 -8.67 3.56 -3.71
N ARG A 76 -9.12 3.25 -4.93
CA ARG A 76 -10.42 3.74 -5.46
C ARG A 76 -11.62 3.24 -4.67
N ASN A 77 -11.50 2.11 -4.00
CA ASN A 77 -12.57 1.48 -3.23
C ASN A 77 -12.48 1.79 -1.73
N LEU A 78 -11.50 2.59 -1.30
CA LEU A 78 -11.34 2.92 0.10
C LEU A 78 -12.55 3.71 0.63
N PRO A 79 -13.06 3.36 1.82
CA PRO A 79 -14.11 4.13 2.48
C PRO A 79 -13.56 5.50 2.94
N SER A 80 -14.45 6.47 3.11
CA SER A 80 -14.08 7.86 3.39
C SER A 80 -13.34 8.09 4.72
N ASP A 81 -13.46 7.14 5.64
CA ASP A 81 -12.78 7.13 6.95
C ASP A 81 -11.33 6.63 6.87
N VAL A 82 -10.88 6.14 5.72
CA VAL A 82 -9.49 5.75 5.48
C VAL A 82 -8.76 6.85 4.71
N ASN A 83 -7.50 7.07 5.05
CA ASN A 83 -6.59 7.94 4.31
C ASN A 83 -5.37 7.14 3.90
N PHE A 84 -5.19 6.93 2.59
CA PHE A 84 -4.00 6.28 2.04
C PHE A 84 -3.03 7.31 1.47
N TRP A 85 -1.74 7.12 1.70
CA TRP A 85 -0.70 7.89 1.04
C TRP A 85 0.64 7.15 1.02
N LYS A 86 1.54 7.57 0.14
CA LYS A 86 2.86 6.97 -0.03
C LYS A 86 3.97 7.80 0.63
N SER A 87 4.90 7.13 1.31
CA SER A 87 6.20 7.64 1.74
C SER A 87 7.30 6.87 1.02
N HIS A 88 8.46 7.49 0.81
CA HIS A 88 9.57 6.83 0.12
C HIS A 88 10.66 6.36 1.10
N ALA A 89 11.29 5.22 0.82
CA ALA A 89 12.46 4.75 1.57
C ALA A 89 13.71 5.63 1.30
N THR A 90 14.59 5.81 2.28
CA THR A 90 15.70 6.79 2.20
C THR A 90 17.05 6.28 2.75
N TRP A 91 17.22 4.98 2.93
CA TRP A 91 18.39 4.41 3.63
C TRP A 91 19.73 4.53 2.89
N ASN A 92 19.75 4.94 1.62
CA ASN A 92 20.99 5.24 0.88
C ASN A 92 20.79 6.38 -0.13
N GLU A 93 21.89 6.85 -0.74
CA GLU A 93 21.87 8.02 -1.64
C GLU A 93 21.06 7.83 -2.93
N MET A 94 21.04 6.61 -3.49
CA MET A 94 20.19 6.29 -4.64
C MET A 94 18.71 6.42 -4.26
N LEU A 95 18.31 5.84 -3.13
CA LEU A 95 16.95 5.93 -2.63
C LEU A 95 16.56 7.37 -2.26
N LYS A 96 17.46 8.17 -1.70
CA LYS A 96 17.22 9.60 -1.48
C LYS A 96 17.05 10.37 -2.80
N THR A 97 17.72 9.96 -3.87
CA THR A 97 17.53 10.53 -5.21
C THR A 97 16.13 10.21 -5.74
N HIS A 98 15.68 8.96 -5.59
CA HIS A 98 14.31 8.56 -5.98
C HIS A 98 13.24 9.17 -5.06
N ALA A 99 13.54 9.35 -3.76
CA ALA A 99 12.67 10.08 -2.84
C ALA A 99 12.52 11.55 -3.28
N ARG A 100 13.61 12.18 -3.75
CA ARG A 100 13.53 13.53 -4.32
C ARG A 100 12.70 13.57 -5.59
N LEU A 101 12.82 12.59 -6.48
CA LEU A 101 11.91 12.44 -7.64
C LEU A 101 10.45 12.40 -7.15
N PHE A 102 10.12 11.49 -6.23
CA PHE A 102 8.78 11.32 -5.67
C PHE A 102 8.22 12.62 -5.08
N TYR A 103 8.94 13.23 -4.14
CA TYR A 103 8.47 14.45 -3.47
C TYR A 103 8.49 15.69 -4.38
N THR A 104 9.32 15.73 -5.41
CA THR A 104 9.26 16.76 -6.46
C THR A 104 8.00 16.61 -7.28
N ALA A 105 7.66 15.39 -7.72
CA ALA A 105 6.43 15.12 -8.45
C ALA A 105 5.19 15.50 -7.62
N LYS A 106 5.18 15.14 -6.33
CA LYS A 106 4.13 15.53 -5.38
C LYS A 106 4.01 17.04 -5.24
N SER A 107 5.13 17.75 -5.05
CA SER A 107 5.12 19.21 -4.94
C SER A 107 4.70 19.93 -6.23
N LEU A 108 4.87 19.28 -7.37
CA LEU A 108 4.46 19.81 -8.68
C LEU A 108 3.01 19.43 -9.06
N GLY A 109 2.37 18.54 -8.31
CA GLY A 109 1.03 18.02 -8.61
C GLY A 109 1.00 17.08 -9.82
N VAL A 110 2.10 16.37 -10.11
CA VAL A 110 2.22 15.44 -11.25
C VAL A 110 2.49 13.99 -10.80
N GLU A 111 2.27 13.69 -9.52
CA GLU A 111 2.53 12.38 -8.90
C GLU A 111 1.85 11.23 -9.65
N ASP A 112 0.55 11.36 -9.95
CA ASP A 112 -0.27 10.33 -10.59
C ASP A 112 0.28 9.86 -11.95
N SER A 113 0.99 10.74 -12.67
CA SER A 113 1.67 10.40 -13.93
C SER A 113 3.13 10.03 -13.71
N ALA A 114 3.82 10.72 -12.78
CA ALA A 114 5.24 10.54 -12.55
C ALA A 114 5.58 9.18 -11.95
N ILE A 115 4.80 8.68 -11.00
CA ILE A 115 5.15 7.45 -10.28
C ILE A 115 5.03 6.22 -11.18
N PRO A 116 3.92 6.00 -11.92
CA PRO A 116 3.84 4.92 -12.90
C PRO A 116 4.91 5.03 -13.99
N ALA A 117 5.19 6.25 -14.47
CA ALA A 117 6.23 6.49 -15.47
C ALA A 117 7.64 6.16 -14.94
N ALA A 118 7.93 6.51 -13.68
CA ALA A 118 9.22 6.23 -13.07
C ALA A 118 9.43 4.72 -12.86
N PHE A 119 8.40 3.99 -12.41
CA PHE A 119 8.44 2.54 -12.32
C PHE A 119 8.67 1.89 -13.69
N ASN A 120 7.96 2.32 -14.74
CA ASN A 120 8.16 1.80 -16.09
C ASN A 120 9.58 2.11 -16.62
N ALA A 121 10.05 3.33 -16.44
CA ALA A 121 11.41 3.71 -16.83
C ALA A 121 12.47 2.84 -16.14
N PHE A 122 12.32 2.56 -14.84
CA PHE A 122 13.26 1.72 -14.10
C PHE A 122 13.16 0.24 -14.48
N HIS A 123 11.97 -0.36 -14.37
CA HIS A 123 11.79 -1.80 -14.51
C HIS A 123 11.72 -2.30 -15.95
N ARG A 124 11.25 -1.47 -16.90
CA ARG A 124 11.10 -1.86 -18.32
C ARG A 124 12.17 -1.24 -19.20
N GLU A 125 12.44 0.05 -19.04
CA GLU A 125 13.40 0.78 -19.89
C GLU A 125 14.83 0.71 -19.36
N ARG A 126 15.05 0.15 -18.16
CA ARG A 126 16.36 0.04 -17.48
C ARG A 126 17.05 1.38 -17.27
N ARG A 127 16.25 2.43 -17.08
CA ARG A 127 16.73 3.79 -16.78
C ARG A 127 16.80 3.97 -15.27
N MET A 128 17.98 4.33 -14.77
CA MET A 128 18.21 4.40 -13.34
C MET A 128 17.55 5.61 -12.67
N LEU A 129 17.24 6.69 -13.41
CA LEU A 129 16.62 7.91 -12.86
C LEU A 129 17.42 8.54 -11.71
N THR A 130 18.75 8.54 -11.83
CA THR A 130 19.66 9.13 -10.85
C THR A 130 20.44 10.32 -11.38
N GLY A 131 20.49 10.52 -12.70
CA GLY A 131 21.20 11.64 -13.30
C GLY A 131 20.41 12.94 -13.26
N ASN A 132 21.05 14.07 -12.92
CA ASN A 132 20.38 15.39 -12.92
C ASN A 132 19.74 15.72 -14.28
N THR A 133 20.48 15.57 -15.37
CA THR A 133 19.98 15.79 -16.73
C THR A 133 18.88 14.78 -17.12
N GLU A 134 19.01 13.52 -16.69
CA GLU A 134 18.01 12.48 -16.93
C GLU A 134 16.69 12.84 -16.27
N LEU A 135 16.72 13.29 -15.01
CA LEU A 135 15.53 13.71 -14.27
C LEU A 135 14.91 14.97 -14.87
N GLU A 136 15.70 15.94 -15.33
CA GLU A 136 15.18 17.09 -16.08
C GLU A 136 14.39 16.66 -17.33
N TYR A 137 14.91 15.71 -18.10
CA TYR A 137 14.20 15.19 -19.29
C TYR A 137 12.98 14.34 -18.92
N PHE A 138 13.07 13.57 -17.84
CA PHE A 138 11.94 12.80 -17.32
C PHE A 138 10.77 13.73 -16.96
N PHE A 139 11.02 14.77 -16.17
CA PHE A 139 9.99 15.75 -15.81
C PHE A 139 9.51 16.61 -16.99
N LYS A 140 10.38 16.88 -17.98
CA LYS A 140 9.97 17.51 -19.24
C LYS A 140 8.94 16.67 -20.01
N GLY A 141 9.09 15.33 -20.01
CA GLY A 141 8.10 14.41 -20.57
C GLY A 141 6.72 14.49 -19.90
N LEU A 142 6.67 14.99 -18.66
CA LEU A 142 5.45 15.23 -17.87
C LEU A 142 4.96 16.68 -17.95
N GLY A 143 5.50 17.48 -18.87
CA GLY A 143 5.10 18.88 -19.06
C GLY A 143 5.73 19.87 -18.07
N VAL A 144 6.75 19.48 -17.32
CA VAL A 144 7.46 20.35 -16.38
C VAL A 144 8.77 20.82 -17.02
N ASP A 145 8.93 22.13 -17.21
CA ASP A 145 10.17 22.69 -17.75
C ASP A 145 11.36 22.54 -16.77
N ARG A 146 12.57 22.68 -17.33
CA ARG A 146 13.82 22.50 -16.60
C ARG A 146 13.94 23.43 -15.39
N ASP A 147 13.58 24.70 -15.53
CA ASP A 147 13.79 25.69 -14.49
C ASP A 147 12.80 25.48 -13.34
N ARG A 148 11.56 25.14 -13.66
CA ARG A 148 10.54 24.73 -12.68
C ARG A 148 10.98 23.47 -11.92
N TYR A 149 11.45 22.43 -12.62
CA TYR A 149 11.97 21.23 -11.96
C TYR A 149 13.16 21.56 -11.02
N ARG A 150 14.14 22.33 -11.50
CA ARG A 150 15.32 22.70 -10.70
C ARG A 150 14.95 23.51 -9.45
N GLY A 151 14.01 24.44 -9.59
CA GLY A 151 13.51 25.25 -8.48
C GLY A 151 12.82 24.42 -7.40
N VAL A 152 11.95 23.48 -7.81
CA VAL A 152 11.18 22.66 -6.87
C VAL A 152 12.01 21.52 -6.26
N SER A 153 12.81 20.82 -7.06
CA SER A 153 13.57 19.62 -6.61
C SER A 153 14.57 19.91 -5.50
N LYS A 154 15.07 21.15 -5.40
CA LYS A 154 15.98 21.62 -4.35
C LYS A 154 15.31 22.53 -3.34
N SER A 155 13.99 22.66 -3.40
CA SER A 155 13.25 23.53 -2.49
C SER A 155 13.34 23.00 -1.05
N PHE A 156 13.22 23.92 -0.09
CA PHE A 156 13.13 23.56 1.33
C PHE A 156 12.01 22.55 1.60
N GLY A 157 10.86 22.68 0.90
CA GLY A 157 9.73 21.77 1.04
C GLY A 157 10.08 20.33 0.67
N VAL A 158 10.71 20.12 -0.50
CA VAL A 158 11.15 18.79 -0.93
C VAL A 158 12.20 18.21 0.02
N GLU A 159 13.20 18.99 0.42
CA GLU A 159 14.22 18.54 1.38
C GLU A 159 13.60 18.20 2.75
N ASN A 160 12.58 18.95 3.19
CA ASN A 160 11.86 18.64 4.41
C ASN A 160 11.07 17.33 4.31
N SER A 161 10.39 17.09 3.18
CA SER A 161 9.67 15.84 2.93
C SER A 161 10.59 14.62 2.96
N ILE A 162 11.80 14.73 2.38
CA ILE A 162 12.81 13.66 2.44
C ILE A 162 13.27 13.42 3.89
N ARG A 163 13.54 14.48 4.67
CA ARG A 163 13.90 14.33 6.09
C ARG A 163 12.77 13.69 6.92
N GLN A 164 11.52 14.03 6.64
CA GLN A 164 10.38 13.40 7.32
C GLN A 164 10.23 11.93 6.94
N ALA A 165 10.46 11.59 5.66
CA ALA A 165 10.48 10.21 5.19
C ALA A 165 11.54 9.38 5.94
N ASP A 166 12.73 9.95 6.11
CA ASP A 166 13.84 9.33 6.84
C ASP A 166 13.50 9.08 8.32
N ARG A 167 12.84 10.04 8.97
CA ARG A 167 12.35 9.87 10.36
C ARG A 167 11.31 8.77 10.44
N ARG A 168 10.27 8.81 9.62
CA ARG A 168 9.23 7.76 9.58
C ARG A 168 9.81 6.37 9.37
N MET A 169 10.76 6.24 8.44
CA MET A 169 11.44 4.98 8.16
C MET A 169 12.17 4.42 9.40
N LYS A 170 12.82 5.30 10.18
CA LYS A 170 13.50 4.92 11.43
C LYS A 170 12.50 4.59 12.54
N ASP A 171 11.50 5.44 12.75
CA ASP A 171 10.48 5.28 13.79
C ASP A 171 9.69 3.98 13.59
N TRP A 172 9.35 3.65 12.35
CA TRP A 172 8.66 2.42 11.98
C TRP A 172 9.57 1.20 11.82
N LYS A 173 10.89 1.37 12.01
CA LYS A 173 11.92 0.32 11.85
C LYS A 173 11.76 -0.43 10.53
N ILE A 174 11.66 0.33 9.44
CA ILE A 174 11.52 -0.23 8.09
C ILE A 174 12.88 -0.79 7.64
N THR A 175 12.89 -2.08 7.33
CA THR A 175 14.09 -2.79 6.84
C THR A 175 13.94 -3.29 5.41
N GLY A 176 12.77 -3.10 4.80
CA GLY A 176 12.47 -3.52 3.45
C GLY A 176 11.18 -2.91 2.92
N VAL A 177 10.96 -3.02 1.61
CA VAL A 177 9.79 -2.48 0.90
C VAL A 177 9.23 -3.52 -0.10
N PRO A 178 7.92 -3.50 -0.39
CA PRO A 178 6.92 -2.61 0.20
C PRO A 178 6.64 -2.97 1.66
N THR A 179 6.42 -1.95 2.47
CA THR A 179 5.94 -2.09 3.85
C THR A 179 4.82 -1.08 4.07
N LEU A 180 3.68 -1.53 4.58
CA LEU A 180 2.54 -0.68 4.89
C LEU A 180 2.41 -0.50 6.39
N ILE A 181 2.11 0.73 6.80
CA ILE A 181 1.84 1.09 8.19
C ILE A 181 0.36 1.42 8.32
N VAL A 182 -0.35 0.73 9.21
CA VAL A 182 -1.78 0.96 9.49
C VAL A 182 -1.93 1.66 10.83
N ASN A 183 -2.61 2.79 10.79
CA ASN A 183 -2.92 3.73 11.86
C ASN A 183 -1.74 4.08 12.79
N GLY A 184 -0.51 4.12 12.23
CA GLY A 184 0.70 4.36 13.02
C GLY A 184 0.99 3.28 14.09
N LYS A 185 0.35 2.11 14.01
CA LYS A 185 0.41 1.05 15.03
C LYS A 185 0.91 -0.28 14.49
N TYR A 186 0.50 -0.63 13.27
CA TYR A 186 0.78 -1.94 12.68
C TYR A 186 1.71 -1.81 11.50
N LYS A 187 2.62 -2.77 11.35
CA LYS A 187 3.53 -2.89 10.22
C LYS A 187 3.24 -4.18 9.47
N VAL A 188 2.98 -4.07 8.17
CA VAL A 188 2.73 -5.18 7.26
C VAL A 188 3.79 -5.15 6.17
N SER A 189 4.49 -6.26 5.96
CA SER A 189 5.52 -6.37 4.92
C SER A 189 5.21 -7.55 4.01
N ALA A 190 5.72 -7.52 2.78
CA ALA A 190 5.62 -8.65 1.84
C ALA A 190 6.56 -9.81 2.27
N THR A 191 6.24 -10.47 3.39
CA THR A 191 6.98 -11.64 3.88
C THR A 191 6.69 -12.88 3.03
N ARG A 192 7.41 -13.99 3.27
CA ARG A 192 7.13 -15.26 2.60
C ARG A 192 5.71 -15.80 2.87
N GLU A 193 5.12 -15.45 4.01
CA GLU A 193 3.78 -15.92 4.41
C GLU A 193 2.67 -15.05 3.80
N VAL A 194 2.89 -13.73 3.70
CA VAL A 194 1.90 -12.79 3.16
C VAL A 194 2.01 -12.66 1.64
N GLY A 195 3.24 -12.58 1.12
CA GLY A 195 3.49 -12.25 -0.30
C GLY A 195 3.06 -10.82 -0.65
N THR A 196 3.26 -10.43 -1.91
CA THR A 196 2.80 -9.12 -2.42
C THR A 196 1.30 -9.11 -2.68
N ASN A 197 0.73 -10.24 -3.11
CA ASN A 197 -0.67 -10.34 -3.53
C ASN A 197 -1.68 -10.28 -2.38
N ARG A 198 -1.29 -10.65 -1.15
CA ARG A 198 -2.20 -10.64 0.02
C ARG A 198 -1.94 -9.49 0.99
N ILE A 199 -0.96 -8.63 0.72
CA ILE A 199 -0.57 -7.58 1.66
C ILE A 199 -1.75 -6.63 1.98
N LEU A 200 -2.60 -6.37 0.98
CA LEU A 200 -3.78 -5.52 1.14
C LEU A 200 -4.90 -6.22 1.92
N GLU A 201 -5.03 -7.55 1.86
CA GLU A 201 -5.97 -8.29 2.71
C GLU A 201 -5.63 -8.13 4.20
N VAL A 202 -4.34 -8.18 4.54
CA VAL A 202 -3.87 -7.93 5.92
C VAL A 202 -4.15 -6.50 6.34
N VAL A 203 -3.94 -5.54 5.44
CA VAL A 203 -4.21 -4.12 5.69
C VAL A 203 -5.70 -3.89 5.92
N ASP A 204 -6.58 -4.46 5.11
CA ASP A 204 -8.04 -4.35 5.27
C ASP A 204 -8.50 -4.93 6.61
N PHE A 205 -7.97 -6.09 7.00
CA PHE A 205 -8.22 -6.65 8.32
C PHE A 205 -7.81 -5.69 9.45
N LEU A 206 -6.67 -5.02 9.33
CA LEU A 206 -6.19 -4.07 10.34
C LEU A 206 -7.00 -2.76 10.35
N ILE A 207 -7.49 -2.33 9.19
CA ILE A 207 -8.44 -1.21 9.09
C ILE A 207 -9.72 -1.56 9.87
N GLU A 208 -10.32 -2.73 9.63
CA GLU A 208 -11.52 -3.15 10.37
C GLU A 208 -11.23 -3.31 11.86
N LYS A 209 -10.07 -3.82 12.24
CA LYS A 209 -9.66 -3.95 13.64
C LYS A 209 -9.60 -2.59 14.34
N GLU A 210 -9.05 -1.58 13.68
CA GLU A 210 -9.00 -0.21 14.22
C GLU A 210 -10.38 0.42 14.27
N ARG A 211 -11.22 0.22 13.24
CA ARG A 211 -12.59 0.72 13.23
C ARG A 211 -13.43 0.20 14.39
N ASN A 212 -13.26 -1.07 14.75
CA ASN A 212 -13.96 -1.70 15.87
C ASN A 212 -13.36 -1.36 17.25
N SER A 213 -12.22 -0.66 17.29
CA SER A 213 -11.53 -0.25 18.52
C SER A 213 -11.76 1.23 18.86
N LEU A 214 -12.44 1.98 17.98
CA LEU A 214 -12.88 3.37 18.18
C LEU A 214 -14.24 3.41 18.90
#